data_AF-J6H474-F1
#
_entry.id   AF-J6H474-F1
#
_cell.length_a   1.000
_cell.length_b   1.000
_cell.length_c   1.000
_cell.angle_alpha   90.00
_cell.angle_beta   90.00
_cell.angle_gamma   90.00
#
_symmetry.space_group_name_H-M   'P 1'
#
loop_
_entity.id
_entity.type
_entity.pdbx_description
1 polymer ?
#
loop_
_entity_poly.entity_id
_entity_poly.type
_entity_poly.pdbx_seq_one_letter_code
_entity_poly.pdbx_strand_id
1 'polypeptide(L)'
;MLAEDLHPPVAGATSPSFIETFMLRGGELIAGELHRERMLRTLREQGADTGSTFLQSLLNTSPWREVEAYLTGQQILPTTTYRLTLEYSLAGLSAIRLVPYCKRTIRALRPIPLPDGFEYSYKYADRSFFERVKAELISDEEPLFVRPDGTITDTSFTNVLIETEAGYLTPTRPLLKGTQREGLLRAGLIAEADDLTLSTLRSKAKAILLINALLPLEEALRLPPEALQD
;
A
#
# COMPACT_ATOMS: atom_id res chain seq x y z
N MET A 1 5.24 8.21 -24.58
CA MET A 1 3.81 7.83 -24.55
C MET A 1 3.27 8.29 -23.21
N LEU A 2 2.14 9.00 -23.19
CA LEU A 2 1.46 9.37 -21.95
C LEU A 2 1.00 8.08 -21.27
N ALA A 3 1.41 7.86 -20.02
CA ALA A 3 0.93 6.75 -19.21
C ALA A 3 -0.58 6.94 -18.99
N GLU A 4 -1.38 5.91 -19.29
CA GLU A 4 -2.80 5.91 -18.97
C GLU A 4 -2.96 5.32 -17.57
N ASP A 5 -3.41 6.14 -16.62
CA ASP A 5 -3.97 5.62 -15.39
C ASP A 5 -5.23 4.85 -15.77
N LEU A 6 -5.12 3.52 -15.87
CA LEU A 6 -6.19 2.61 -16.28
C LEU A 6 -7.32 2.50 -15.25
N HIS A 7 -7.39 3.43 -14.31
CA HIS A 7 -8.62 3.84 -13.65
C HIS A 7 -9.26 4.99 -14.44
N PRO A 8 -9.92 4.73 -15.60
CA PRO A 8 -10.68 5.76 -16.26
C PRO A 8 -11.76 6.25 -15.29
N PRO A 9 -12.06 7.56 -15.22
CA PRO A 9 -13.37 7.97 -14.77
C PRO A 9 -14.34 7.31 -15.74
N VAL A 10 -14.99 6.22 -15.31
CA VAL A 10 -16.05 5.59 -16.08
C VAL A 10 -17.00 6.72 -16.47
N ALA A 11 -17.15 6.97 -17.77
CA ALA A 11 -17.99 8.05 -18.27
C ALA A 11 -19.39 7.91 -17.65
N GLY A 12 -19.71 8.79 -16.70
CA GLY A 12 -20.97 8.80 -15.94
C GLY A 12 -20.90 8.35 -14.47
N ALA A 13 -19.74 7.99 -13.92
CA ALA A 13 -19.62 7.53 -12.53
C ALA A 13 -19.11 8.62 -11.57
N THR A 14 -19.58 8.54 -10.33
CA THR A 14 -19.13 9.29 -9.15
C THR A 14 -17.60 9.46 -9.09
N SER A 15 -17.14 10.61 -8.55
CA SER A 15 -15.71 10.86 -8.28
C SER A 15 -15.01 9.64 -7.69
N PRO A 16 -13.76 9.35 -8.07
CA PRO A 16 -13.06 8.15 -7.60
C PRO A 16 -12.99 8.11 -6.07
N SER A 17 -13.20 6.93 -5.51
CA SER A 17 -12.97 6.65 -4.10
C SER A 17 -11.56 6.10 -3.88
N PHE A 18 -10.99 6.48 -2.76
CA PHE A 18 -9.67 6.07 -2.28
C PHE A 18 -9.83 5.39 -0.92
N ILE A 19 -8.84 4.59 -0.56
CA ILE A 19 -8.78 3.96 0.74
C ILE A 19 -7.49 4.29 1.46
N GLU A 20 -7.57 4.37 2.78
CA GLU A 20 -6.43 4.27 3.66
C GLU A 20 -6.56 3.06 4.56
N THR A 21 -5.43 2.50 4.99
CA THR A 21 -5.45 1.34 5.89
C THR A 21 -4.37 1.47 6.93
N PHE A 22 -4.80 1.65 8.17
CA PHE A 22 -3.95 1.86 9.34
C PHE A 22 -3.83 0.56 10.12
N MET A 23 -2.67 0.37 10.74
CA MET A 23 -2.56 -0.48 11.91
C MET A 23 -3.11 0.30 13.11
N LEU A 24 -3.98 -0.33 13.88
CA LEU A 24 -4.42 0.13 15.18
C LEU A 24 -3.94 -0.88 16.24
N ARG A 25 -3.17 -0.43 17.22
CA ARG A 25 -2.65 -1.26 18.32
C ARG A 25 -2.77 -0.49 19.62
N GLY A 26 -3.32 -1.10 20.67
CA GLY A 26 -3.54 -0.43 21.96
C GLY A 26 -4.50 0.77 21.90
N GLY A 27 -5.32 0.88 20.85
CA GLY A 27 -6.22 2.04 20.63
C GLY A 27 -5.58 3.21 19.87
N GLU A 28 -4.32 3.10 19.47
CA GLU A 28 -3.60 4.16 18.75
C GLU A 28 -3.43 3.84 17.26
N LEU A 29 -3.58 4.85 16.41
CA LEU A 29 -3.29 4.77 14.98
C LEU A 29 -1.78 4.86 14.77
N ILE A 30 -1.19 3.81 14.21
CA ILE A 30 0.23 3.80 13.89
C ILE A 30 0.50 4.57 12.60
N ALA A 31 1.58 5.36 12.59
CA ALA A 31 2.05 6.12 11.44
C ALA A 31 1.01 7.10 10.84
N GLY A 32 0.09 7.62 11.66
CA GLY A 32 -1.00 8.48 11.21
C GLY A 32 -0.56 9.63 10.30
N GLU A 33 0.56 10.28 10.61
CA GLU A 33 1.07 11.40 9.80
C GLU A 33 1.41 11.01 8.36
N LEU A 34 2.06 9.85 8.14
CA LEU A 34 2.38 9.37 6.79
C LEU A 34 1.10 9.11 5.98
N HIS A 35 0.06 8.58 6.62
CA HIS A 35 -1.24 8.39 5.98
C HIS A 35 -1.91 9.73 5.66
N ARG A 36 -1.87 10.69 6.59
CA ARG A 36 -2.39 12.05 6.39
C ARG A 36 -1.73 12.72 5.18
N GLU A 37 -0.41 12.65 5.09
CA GLU A 37 0.36 13.19 3.96
C GLU A 37 -0.06 12.57 2.63
N ARG A 38 -0.23 11.24 2.57
CA ARG A 38 -0.71 10.58 1.35
C ARG A 38 -2.12 11.02 0.99
N MET A 39 -3.04 11.09 1.96
CA MET A 39 -4.41 11.58 1.72
C MET A 39 -4.40 13.01 1.18
N LEU A 40 -3.62 13.91 1.78
CA LEU A 40 -3.49 15.30 1.33
C LEU A 40 -2.90 15.39 -0.08
N ARG A 41 -1.88 14.59 -0.40
CA ARG A 41 -1.33 14.50 -1.76
C ARG A 41 -2.39 14.05 -2.75
N THR A 42 -3.08 12.95 -2.47
CA THR A 42 -4.16 12.42 -3.31
C THR A 42 -5.23 13.48 -3.55
N LEU A 43 -5.76 14.12 -2.50
CA LEU A 43 -6.81 15.13 -2.66
C LEU A 43 -6.36 16.31 -3.54
N ARG A 44 -5.15 16.82 -3.33
CA ARG A 44 -4.61 17.94 -4.13
C ARG A 44 -4.44 17.56 -5.60
N GLU A 45 -3.85 16.40 -5.87
CA GLU A 45 -3.61 15.92 -7.23
C GLU A 45 -4.93 15.55 -7.96
N GLN A 46 -5.98 15.24 -7.21
CA GLN A 46 -7.33 14.98 -7.73
C GLN A 46 -8.19 16.26 -7.84
N GLY A 47 -7.60 17.45 -7.63
CA GLY A 47 -8.27 18.73 -7.84
C GLY A 47 -9.22 19.15 -6.70
N ALA A 48 -9.00 18.68 -5.48
CA ALA A 48 -9.74 19.18 -4.32
C ALA A 48 -9.59 20.71 -4.20
N ASP A 49 -10.71 21.42 -4.06
CA ASP A 49 -10.69 22.84 -3.75
C ASP A 49 -9.97 23.08 -2.43
N THR A 50 -9.12 24.10 -2.39
CA THR A 50 -8.51 24.62 -1.16
C THR A 50 -9.56 24.96 -0.08
N GLY A 51 -10.77 25.34 -0.47
CA GLY A 51 -11.91 25.56 0.44
C GLY A 51 -12.64 24.29 0.88
N SER A 52 -12.25 23.11 0.40
CA SER A 52 -12.91 21.84 0.75
C SER A 52 -12.86 21.60 2.26
N THR A 53 -14.03 21.40 2.87
CA THR A 53 -14.17 21.10 4.30
C THR A 53 -13.38 19.86 4.70
N PHE A 54 -13.32 18.85 3.83
CA PHE A 54 -12.57 17.63 4.09
C PHE A 54 -11.05 17.83 4.00
N LEU A 55 -10.58 18.58 2.99
CA LEU A 55 -9.16 18.92 2.92
C LEU A 55 -8.74 19.75 4.15
N GLN A 56 -9.57 20.71 4.57
CA GLN A 56 -9.33 21.52 5.76
C GLN A 56 -9.39 20.71 7.05
N SER A 57 -10.24 19.68 7.15
CA SER A 57 -10.28 18.81 8.33
C SER A 57 -8.98 18.02 8.48
N LEU A 58 -8.38 17.54 7.38
CA LEU A 58 -7.09 16.84 7.39
C LEU A 58 -5.89 17.78 7.67
N LEU A 59 -6.02 19.07 7.37
CA LEU A 59 -5.01 20.08 7.70
C LEU A 59 -5.08 20.56 9.15
N ASN A 60 -6.17 20.26 9.86
CA ASN A 60 -6.36 20.65 11.25
C ASN A 60 -5.36 19.95 12.19
N THR A 61 -5.21 20.49 13.41
CA THR A 61 -4.48 19.89 14.53
C THR A 61 -5.05 18.55 15.01
N SER A 62 -6.32 18.25 14.71
CA SER A 62 -6.97 16.98 15.06
C SER A 62 -7.59 16.30 13.82
N PRO A 63 -6.75 15.82 12.88
CA PRO A 63 -7.22 15.30 11.59
C PRO A 63 -8.01 14.00 11.70
N TRP A 64 -7.89 13.30 12.84
CA TRP A 64 -8.52 12.00 13.08
C TRP A 64 -9.78 12.06 13.94
N ARG A 65 -10.35 13.24 14.19
CA ARG A 65 -11.51 13.40 15.09
C ARG A 65 -12.68 12.47 14.77
N GLU A 66 -13.03 12.29 13.49
CA GLU A 66 -14.11 11.39 13.08
C GLU A 66 -13.77 9.92 13.36
N VAL A 67 -12.49 9.54 13.19
CA VAL A 67 -11.98 8.21 13.51
C VAL A 67 -11.97 7.98 15.02
N GLU A 68 -11.52 8.95 15.80
CA GLU A 68 -11.51 8.91 17.28
C GLU A 68 -12.94 8.77 17.83
N ALA A 69 -13.90 9.53 17.28
CA ALA A 69 -15.32 9.41 17.62
C ALA A 69 -15.87 8.01 17.30
N TYR A 70 -15.53 7.47 16.13
CA TYR A 70 -15.90 6.11 15.74
C TYR A 70 -15.32 5.06 16.71
N LEU A 71 -14.05 5.18 17.09
CA LEU A 71 -13.36 4.24 17.97
C LEU A 71 -13.89 4.26 19.41
N THR A 72 -14.43 5.39 19.88
CA THR A 72 -15.05 5.50 21.22
C THR A 72 -16.21 4.51 21.40
N GLY A 73 -16.91 4.16 20.32
CA GLY A 73 -17.99 3.18 20.33
C GLY A 73 -17.55 1.72 20.14
N GLN A 74 -16.25 1.45 19.97
CA GLN A 74 -15.72 0.12 19.65
C GLN A 74 -15.11 -0.55 20.88
N GLN A 75 -15.28 -1.87 20.99
CA GLN A 75 -14.54 -2.68 21.95
C GLN A 75 -13.16 -3.03 21.38
N ILE A 76 -12.15 -2.26 21.76
CA ILE A 76 -10.76 -2.49 21.36
C ILE A 76 -10.05 -3.30 22.44
N LEU A 77 -9.58 -4.50 22.09
CA LEU A 77 -8.82 -5.34 23.00
C LEU A 77 -7.34 -4.91 23.01
N PRO A 78 -6.71 -4.69 24.18
CA PRO A 78 -5.36 -4.11 24.27
C PRO A 78 -4.27 -4.88 23.51
N THR A 79 -4.38 -6.21 23.46
CA THR A 79 -3.38 -7.10 22.85
C THR A 79 -3.66 -7.43 21.39
N THR A 80 -4.80 -6.97 20.84
CA THR A 80 -5.20 -7.28 19.48
C THR A 80 -4.74 -6.16 18.55
N THR A 81 -4.08 -6.54 17.45
CA THR A 81 -3.85 -5.61 16.34
C THR A 81 -5.09 -5.58 15.47
N TYR A 82 -5.53 -4.39 15.09
CA TYR A 82 -6.66 -4.19 14.19
C TYR A 82 -6.22 -3.52 12.90
N ARG A 83 -6.95 -3.81 11.83
CA ARG A 83 -6.90 -3.10 10.56
C ARG A 83 -8.05 -2.10 10.54
N LEU A 84 -7.72 -0.81 10.52
CA LEU A 84 -8.68 0.25 10.31
C LEU A 84 -8.60 0.73 8.86
N THR A 85 -9.67 0.55 8.10
CA THR A 85 -9.78 1.02 6.72
C THR A 85 -10.67 2.26 6.68
N LEU A 86 -10.15 3.33 6.10
CA LEU A 86 -10.93 4.51 5.72
C LEU A 86 -11.24 4.42 4.23
N GLU A 87 -12.45 4.76 3.83
CA GLU A 87 -12.80 5.06 2.44
C GLU A 87 -13.18 6.54 2.34
N TYR A 88 -12.68 7.22 1.30
CA TYR A 88 -12.91 8.65 1.11
C TYR A 88 -12.90 9.04 -0.36
N SER A 89 -13.48 10.19 -0.66
CA SER A 89 -13.38 10.86 -1.96
C SER A 89 -13.17 12.37 -1.76
N LEU A 90 -13.26 13.16 -2.82
CA LEU A 90 -13.27 14.62 -2.71
C LEU A 90 -14.40 15.16 -1.83
N ALA A 91 -15.50 14.41 -1.68
CA ALA A 91 -16.65 14.80 -0.88
C ALA A 91 -16.44 14.59 0.64
N GLY A 92 -15.46 13.78 1.05
CA GLY A 92 -15.25 13.41 2.44
C GLY A 92 -15.04 11.92 2.67
N LEU A 93 -15.03 11.53 3.95
CA LEU A 93 -15.07 10.13 4.39
C LEU A 93 -16.44 9.53 4.06
N SER A 94 -16.44 8.33 3.47
CA SER A 94 -17.66 7.56 3.18
C SER A 94 -17.81 6.34 4.08
N ALA A 95 -16.70 5.78 4.57
CA ALA A 95 -16.73 4.64 5.47
C ALA A 95 -15.51 4.57 6.40
N ILE A 96 -15.76 4.07 7.62
CA ILE A 96 -14.72 3.65 8.58
C ILE A 96 -15.02 2.20 8.94
N ARG A 97 -14.05 1.31 8.72
CA ARG A 97 -14.18 -0.11 9.02
C ARG A 97 -13.02 -0.58 9.90
N LEU A 98 -13.35 -1.12 11.07
CA LEU A 98 -12.40 -1.75 11.96
C LEU A 98 -12.59 -3.26 11.98
N VAL A 99 -11.53 -4.02 11.74
CA VAL A 99 -11.55 -5.48 11.85
C VAL A 99 -10.29 -5.98 12.56
N PRO A 100 -10.35 -7.05 13.37
CA PRO A 100 -9.14 -7.70 13.88
C PRO A 100 -8.21 -8.08 12.73
N TYR A 101 -6.92 -7.81 12.88
CA TYR A 101 -5.92 -8.11 11.87
C TYR A 101 -5.36 -9.51 12.09
N CYS A 102 -5.42 -10.32 11.04
CA CYS A 102 -4.69 -11.59 10.96
C CYS A 102 -3.62 -11.45 9.87
N LYS A 103 -2.36 -11.63 10.25
CA LYS A 103 -1.24 -11.65 9.31
C LYS A 103 -1.41 -12.81 8.33
N ARG A 104 -1.36 -12.51 7.04
CA ARG A 104 -1.47 -13.52 5.97
C ARG A 104 -0.21 -14.40 5.95
N THR A 105 -0.37 -15.68 5.65
CA THR A 105 0.74 -16.57 5.33
C THR A 105 0.95 -16.56 3.82
N ILE A 106 2.09 -16.05 3.36
CA ILE A 106 2.51 -16.09 1.96
C ILE A 106 3.76 -16.95 1.88
N ARG A 107 3.75 -17.95 1.00
CA ARG A 107 4.83 -18.92 0.84
C ARG A 107 5.55 -18.81 -0.49
N ALA A 108 4.89 -18.26 -1.50
CA ALA A 108 5.42 -18.14 -2.83
C ALA A 108 5.03 -16.81 -3.47
N LEU A 109 5.93 -16.29 -4.30
CA LEU A 109 5.69 -15.12 -5.14
C LEU A 109 5.60 -15.58 -6.59
N ARG A 110 4.50 -15.26 -7.26
CA ARG A 110 4.34 -15.56 -8.69
C ARG A 110 4.61 -14.31 -9.53
N PRO A 111 5.61 -14.31 -10.42
CA PRO A 111 5.82 -13.18 -11.31
C PRO A 111 4.61 -12.98 -12.22
N ILE A 112 4.03 -11.78 -12.22
CA ILE A 112 2.90 -11.42 -13.10
C ILE A 112 3.28 -10.18 -13.91
N PRO A 113 3.35 -10.27 -15.26
CA PRO A 113 3.56 -9.11 -16.11
C PRO A 113 2.41 -8.11 -15.95
N LEU A 114 2.75 -6.85 -15.74
CA LEU A 114 1.79 -5.75 -15.78
C LEU A 114 1.44 -5.40 -17.23
N PRO A 115 0.19 -4.96 -17.49
CA PRO A 115 -0.13 -4.32 -18.75
C PRO A 115 0.77 -3.11 -19.03
N ASP A 116 1.05 -2.85 -20.30
CA ASP A 116 1.79 -1.67 -20.72
C ASP A 116 1.12 -0.40 -20.20
N GLY A 117 1.91 0.47 -19.54
CA GLY A 117 1.41 1.74 -19.00
C GLY A 117 0.55 1.62 -17.75
N PHE A 118 0.39 0.44 -17.14
CA PHE A 118 -0.37 0.30 -15.90
C PHE A 118 0.26 1.08 -14.74
N GLU A 119 -0.54 1.95 -14.12
CA GLU A 119 -0.18 2.74 -12.95
C GLU A 119 -1.20 2.57 -11.83
N TYR A 120 -0.74 2.75 -10.58
CA TYR A 120 -1.58 2.71 -9.39
C TYR A 120 -1.10 3.75 -8.36
N SER A 121 -0.88 4.97 -8.86
CA SER A 121 -0.25 6.08 -8.12
C SER A 121 -0.99 6.48 -6.84
N TYR A 122 -2.29 6.17 -6.79
CA TYR A 122 -3.15 6.39 -5.64
C TYR A 122 -3.69 5.07 -5.11
N LYS A 123 -3.98 5.03 -3.82
CA LYS A 123 -4.55 3.86 -3.17
C LYS A 123 -6.06 3.82 -3.42
N TYR A 124 -6.47 3.56 -4.66
CA TYR A 124 -7.86 3.48 -5.07
C TYR A 124 -8.65 2.43 -4.28
N ALA A 125 -9.92 2.73 -4.02
CA ALA A 125 -10.87 1.80 -3.41
C ALA A 125 -11.20 0.64 -4.36
N ASP A 126 -11.24 0.90 -5.67
CA ASP A 126 -11.34 -0.14 -6.69
C ASP A 126 -10.07 -0.98 -6.71
N ARG A 127 -10.19 -2.25 -6.29
CA ARG A 127 -9.13 -3.25 -6.32
C ARG A 127 -9.37 -4.35 -7.35
N SER A 128 -10.29 -4.14 -8.30
CA SER A 128 -10.76 -5.18 -9.22
C SER A 128 -9.65 -5.84 -10.03
N PHE A 129 -8.63 -5.08 -10.49
CA PHE A 129 -7.46 -5.65 -11.15
C PHE A 129 -6.71 -6.64 -10.25
N PHE A 130 -6.36 -6.21 -9.04
CA PHE A 130 -5.65 -7.04 -8.07
C PHE A 130 -6.46 -8.27 -7.65
N GLU A 131 -7.77 -8.13 -7.47
CA GLU A 131 -8.63 -9.25 -7.10
C GLU A 131 -8.80 -10.25 -8.25
N ARG A 132 -8.85 -9.80 -9.51
CA ARG A 132 -8.84 -10.72 -10.66
C ARG A 132 -7.54 -11.52 -10.72
N VAL A 133 -6.39 -10.86 -10.62
CA VAL A 133 -5.07 -11.55 -10.61
C VAL A 133 -5.00 -12.55 -9.46
N LYS A 134 -5.41 -12.17 -8.24
CA LYS A 134 -5.39 -13.06 -7.09
C LYS A 134 -6.33 -14.27 -7.22
N ALA A 135 -7.44 -14.14 -7.94
CA ALA A 135 -8.37 -15.25 -8.15
C ALA A 135 -7.75 -16.39 -8.98
N GLU A 136 -6.67 -16.11 -9.71
CA GLU A 136 -5.92 -17.10 -10.50
C GLU A 136 -4.80 -17.78 -9.71
N LEU A 137 -4.53 -17.33 -8.48
CA LEU A 137 -3.47 -17.86 -7.60
C LEU A 137 -4.03 -18.80 -6.54
N ILE A 138 -3.17 -19.68 -6.02
CA ILE A 138 -3.50 -20.46 -4.82
C ILE A 138 -3.42 -19.61 -3.55
N SER A 139 -4.03 -20.07 -2.47
CA SER A 139 -4.32 -19.24 -1.28
C SER A 139 -3.13 -18.60 -0.57
N ASP A 140 -1.94 -19.18 -0.68
CA ASP A 140 -0.69 -18.72 -0.05
C ASP A 140 0.35 -18.24 -1.07
N GLU A 141 -0.07 -18.04 -2.32
CA GLU A 141 0.68 -17.31 -3.34
C GLU A 141 0.27 -15.84 -3.39
N GLU A 142 1.22 -15.00 -3.75
CA GLU A 142 1.00 -13.57 -3.93
C GLU A 142 1.67 -13.14 -5.25
N PRO A 143 1.03 -12.28 -6.08
CA PRO A 143 1.67 -11.82 -7.29
C PRO A 143 2.86 -10.92 -6.94
N LEU A 144 3.95 -11.04 -7.69
CA LEU A 144 5.01 -10.06 -7.80
C LEU A 144 4.90 -9.40 -9.16
N PHE A 145 4.48 -8.15 -9.21
CA PHE A 145 4.22 -7.47 -10.46
C PHE A 145 5.51 -7.02 -11.14
N VAL A 146 5.65 -7.34 -12.43
CA VAL A 146 6.82 -7.06 -13.27
C VAL A 146 6.44 -6.12 -14.39
N ARG A 147 7.22 -5.07 -14.62
CA ARG A 147 7.00 -4.11 -15.71
C ARG A 147 7.48 -4.66 -17.06
N PRO A 148 7.05 -4.07 -18.18
CA PRO A 148 7.50 -4.46 -19.52
C PRO A 148 9.03 -4.39 -19.71
N ASP A 149 9.71 -3.53 -18.96
CA ASP A 149 11.18 -3.42 -18.94
C ASP A 149 11.88 -4.48 -18.07
N GLY A 150 11.13 -5.41 -17.48
CA GLY A 150 11.64 -6.51 -16.65
C GLY A 150 11.90 -6.14 -15.19
N THR A 151 11.67 -4.88 -14.79
CA THR A 151 11.83 -4.45 -13.39
C THR A 151 10.65 -4.90 -12.52
N ILE A 152 10.93 -5.30 -11.29
CA ILE A 152 9.92 -5.66 -10.29
C ILE A 152 9.32 -4.40 -9.65
N THR A 153 8.13 -4.55 -9.10
CA THR A 153 7.40 -3.45 -8.45
C THR A 153 6.89 -3.88 -7.07
N ASP A 154 5.59 -4.03 -6.94
CA ASP A 154 4.88 -4.35 -5.71
C ASP A 154 4.18 -5.70 -5.83
N THR A 155 3.54 -6.12 -4.74
CA THR A 155 2.52 -7.17 -4.77
C THR A 155 1.13 -6.56 -4.88
N SER A 156 0.07 -7.36 -4.70
CA SER A 156 -1.28 -6.83 -4.67
C SER A 156 -1.57 -5.96 -3.45
N PHE A 157 -0.78 -6.04 -2.38
CA PHE A 157 -1.06 -5.32 -1.13
C PHE A 157 0.18 -4.83 -0.35
N THR A 158 1.39 -5.03 -0.86
CA THR A 158 2.65 -4.64 -0.21
C THR A 158 3.64 -4.01 -1.18
N ASN A 159 4.48 -3.12 -0.66
CA ASN A 159 5.75 -2.84 -1.32
C ASN A 159 6.74 -3.99 -1.07
N VAL A 160 7.74 -4.10 -1.94
CA VAL A 160 8.77 -5.13 -1.88
C VAL A 160 10.11 -4.53 -1.48
N LEU A 161 10.80 -5.22 -0.56
CA LEU A 161 12.21 -4.99 -0.26
C LEU A 161 13.03 -6.21 -0.63
N ILE A 162 14.28 -5.98 -1.02
CA ILE A 162 15.30 -6.99 -1.25
C ILE A 162 16.37 -6.82 -0.18
N GLU A 163 16.52 -7.82 0.68
CA GLU A 163 17.62 -7.87 1.64
C GLU A 163 18.91 -8.29 0.93
N THR A 164 19.96 -7.50 1.10
CA THR A 164 21.30 -7.74 0.53
C THR A 164 22.37 -7.67 1.62
N GLU A 165 23.64 -7.90 1.28
CA GLU A 165 24.76 -7.64 2.20
C GLU A 165 24.85 -6.17 2.64
N ALA A 166 24.44 -5.23 1.77
CA ALA A 166 24.56 -3.80 2.02
C ALA A 166 23.32 -3.18 2.70
N GLY A 167 22.31 -3.99 3.02
CA GLY A 167 21.03 -3.54 3.56
C GLY A 167 19.85 -3.82 2.62
N TYR A 168 18.78 -3.04 2.75
CA TYR A 168 17.51 -3.26 2.05
C TYR A 168 17.37 -2.33 0.85
N LEU A 169 17.03 -2.90 -0.30
CA LEU A 169 16.70 -2.17 -1.52
C LEU A 169 15.20 -2.27 -1.83
N THR A 170 14.60 -1.23 -2.40
CA THR A 170 13.22 -1.23 -2.89
C THR A 170 13.14 -0.66 -4.31
N PRO A 171 12.19 -1.09 -5.17
CA PRO A 171 12.10 -0.54 -6.52
C PRO A 171 11.87 0.97 -6.51
N THR A 172 12.54 1.72 -7.40
CA THR A 172 12.31 3.16 -7.62
C THR A 172 10.93 3.47 -8.19
N ARG A 173 10.32 2.48 -8.88
CA ARG A 173 9.02 2.60 -9.56
C ARG A 173 7.96 1.65 -8.98
N PRO A 174 7.63 1.75 -7.68
CA PRO A 174 6.56 0.95 -7.10
C PRO A 174 5.23 1.26 -7.79
N LEU A 175 4.24 0.37 -7.69
CA LEU A 175 2.87 0.67 -8.08
C LEU A 175 2.31 1.76 -7.17
N LEU A 176 2.50 1.63 -5.86
CA LEU A 176 2.07 2.60 -4.86
C LEU A 176 3.23 3.02 -3.97
N LYS A 177 3.41 4.32 -3.76
CA LYS A 177 4.30 4.85 -2.71
C LYS A 177 3.66 4.61 -1.33
N GLY A 178 3.88 3.41 -0.78
CA GLY A 178 3.32 2.97 0.49
C GLY A 178 3.85 3.77 1.68
N THR A 179 3.05 3.85 2.75
CA THR A 179 3.38 4.67 3.94
C THR A 179 4.54 4.08 4.71
N GLN A 180 4.55 2.76 4.90
CA GLN A 180 5.68 2.06 5.50
C GLN A 180 6.97 2.24 4.69
N ARG A 181 6.91 2.09 3.36
CA ARG A 181 8.05 2.32 2.46
C ARG A 181 8.61 3.73 2.61
N GLU A 182 7.73 4.74 2.54
CA GLU A 182 8.10 6.15 2.67
C GLU A 182 8.74 6.46 4.03
N GLY A 183 8.15 5.95 5.13
CA GLY A 183 8.72 6.10 6.47
C GLY A 183 10.13 5.51 6.60
N LEU A 184 10.34 4.32 6.03
CA LEU A 184 11.65 3.66 6.04
C LEU A 184 12.69 4.40 5.19
N LEU A 185 12.30 4.96 4.03
CA LEU A 185 13.18 5.78 3.20
C LEU A 185 13.62 7.05 3.94
N ARG A 186 12.69 7.76 4.57
CA ARG A 186 12.99 8.97 5.36
C ARG A 186 13.89 8.68 6.55
N ALA A 187 13.76 7.49 7.14
CA ALA A 187 14.61 7.03 8.23
C ALA A 187 16.00 6.54 7.76
N GLY A 188 16.24 6.45 6.45
CA GLY A 188 17.50 5.91 5.90
C GLY A 188 17.69 4.41 6.12
N LEU A 189 16.61 3.67 6.39
CA LEU A 189 16.65 2.23 6.69
C LEU A 189 16.61 1.36 5.42
N ILE A 190 16.09 1.91 4.32
CA ILE A 190 16.05 1.27 3.00
C ILE A 190 16.51 2.27 1.94
N ALA A 191 16.96 1.79 0.78
CA ALA A 191 17.34 2.61 -0.36
C ALA A 191 16.58 2.21 -1.62
N GLU A 192 16.34 3.16 -2.53
CA GLU A 192 15.74 2.85 -3.83
C GLU A 192 16.81 2.31 -4.81
N ALA A 193 16.42 1.36 -5.67
CA ALA A 193 17.24 0.86 -6.78
C ALA A 193 16.38 0.67 -8.05
N ASP A 194 16.95 1.00 -9.21
CA ASP A 194 16.29 1.01 -10.52
C ASP A 194 16.45 -0.30 -11.30
N ASP A 195 17.44 -1.12 -10.97
CA ASP A 195 17.80 -2.37 -11.66
C ASP A 195 17.29 -3.65 -10.96
N LEU A 196 16.22 -3.52 -10.16
CA LEU A 196 15.65 -4.66 -9.45
C LEU A 196 14.80 -5.50 -10.41
N THR A 197 15.37 -6.60 -10.91
CA THR A 197 14.71 -7.57 -11.79
C THR A 197 14.53 -8.91 -11.11
N LEU A 198 13.76 -9.83 -11.71
CA LEU A 198 13.67 -11.21 -11.23
C LEU A 198 15.05 -11.91 -11.16
N SER A 199 15.98 -11.56 -12.06
CA SER A 199 17.36 -12.07 -12.02
C SER A 199 18.12 -11.52 -10.81
N THR A 200 17.93 -10.23 -10.50
CA THR A 200 18.48 -9.59 -9.29
C THR A 200 18.00 -10.31 -8.02
N LEU A 201 16.70 -10.64 -7.94
CA LEU A 201 16.14 -11.38 -6.82
C LEU A 201 16.77 -12.75 -6.67
N ARG A 202 16.86 -13.53 -7.76
CA ARG A 202 17.43 -14.90 -7.73
C ARG A 202 18.92 -14.94 -7.40
N SER A 203 19.69 -13.93 -7.81
CA SER A 203 21.15 -13.96 -7.73
C SER A 203 21.75 -13.20 -6.54
N LYS A 204 21.06 -12.15 -6.04
CA LYS A 204 21.62 -11.25 -5.02
C LYS A 204 20.81 -11.14 -3.74
N ALA A 205 19.53 -11.55 -3.75
CA ALA A 205 18.70 -11.42 -2.55
C ALA A 205 19.09 -12.47 -1.50
N LYS A 206 19.26 -12.04 -0.25
CA LYS A 206 19.22 -12.94 0.91
C LYS A 206 17.80 -13.30 1.30
N ALA A 207 16.88 -12.36 1.10
CA ALA A 207 15.46 -12.54 1.27
C ALA A 207 14.68 -11.44 0.55
N ILE A 208 13.41 -11.72 0.33
CA ILE A 208 12.41 -10.79 -0.18
C ILE A 208 11.48 -10.46 0.98
N LEU A 209 11.35 -9.18 1.32
CA LEU A 209 10.47 -8.74 2.40
C LEU A 209 9.27 -8.00 1.81
N LEU A 210 8.08 -8.32 2.32
CA LEU A 210 6.83 -7.67 1.96
C LEU A 210 6.38 -6.76 3.10
N ILE A 211 6.27 -5.46 2.81
CA ILE A 211 5.96 -4.43 3.80
C ILE A 211 4.71 -3.64 3.42
N ASN A 212 3.96 -3.21 4.43
CA ASN A 212 2.91 -2.20 4.32
C ASN A 212 2.63 -1.63 5.72
N ALA A 213 1.61 -0.77 5.86
CA ALA A 213 1.25 -0.17 7.14
C ALA A 213 0.91 -1.16 8.27
N LEU A 214 0.54 -2.41 7.94
CA LEU A 214 0.27 -3.50 8.89
C LEU A 214 1.41 -4.51 9.01
N LEU A 215 2.46 -4.33 8.20
CA LEU A 215 3.65 -5.17 8.13
C LEU A 215 4.87 -4.24 8.22
N PRO A 216 5.17 -3.69 9.41
CA PRO A 216 6.39 -2.94 9.64
C PRO A 216 7.62 -3.83 9.39
N LEU A 217 8.80 -3.22 9.25
CA LEU A 217 10.01 -3.94 8.82
C LEU A 217 10.32 -5.15 9.70
N GLU A 218 10.15 -5.01 11.02
CA GLU A 218 10.40 -6.03 12.03
C GLU A 218 9.37 -7.17 12.00
N GLU A 219 8.16 -6.89 11.53
CA GLU A 219 7.06 -7.84 11.41
C GLU A 219 6.77 -8.19 9.95
N ALA A 220 7.67 -7.88 9.02
CA ALA A 220 7.47 -8.10 7.58
C ALA A 220 7.23 -9.59 7.27
N LEU A 221 6.60 -9.86 6.13
CA LEU A 221 6.66 -11.22 5.58
C LEU A 221 8.03 -11.38 4.92
N ARG A 222 8.81 -12.35 5.35
CA ARG A 222 10.15 -12.63 4.83
C ARG A 222 10.12 -13.94 4.07
N LEU A 223 10.42 -13.88 2.78
CA LEU A 223 10.48 -15.03 1.89
C LEU A 223 11.93 -15.26 1.45
N PRO A 224 12.38 -16.52 1.37
CA PRO A 224 13.67 -16.82 0.76
C PRO A 224 13.57 -16.61 -0.77
N PRO A 225 14.69 -16.37 -1.49
CA PRO A 225 14.66 -16.17 -2.94
C PRO A 225 14.00 -17.31 -3.72
N GLU A 226 14.08 -18.54 -3.22
CA GLU A 226 13.49 -19.76 -3.78
C GLU A 226 11.96 -19.77 -3.72
N ALA A 227 11.35 -18.87 -2.95
CA ALA A 227 9.90 -18.67 -2.96
C ALA A 227 9.40 -18.03 -4.26
N LEU A 228 10.29 -17.40 -5.04
CA LEU A 228 9.97 -16.86 -6.35
C LEU A 228 9.74 -18.01 -7.35
N GLN A 229 8.50 -18.16 -7.80
CA GLN A 229 8.14 -19.14 -8.80
C GLN A 229 8.61 -18.71 -10.19
N ASP A 230 8.71 -19.68 -11.10
CA ASP A 230 9.02 -19.46 -12.51
C ASP A 230 7.83 -18.93 -13.31
#